data_AF-A0A098C286-F1
#
_entry.id   AF-A0A098C286-F1
#
_cell.length_a   1.000
_cell.length_b   1.000
_cell.length_c   1.000
_cell.angle_alpha   90.00
_cell.angle_beta   90.00
_cell.angle_gamma   90.00
#
_symmetry.space_group_name_H-M   'P 1'
#
loop_
_entity.id
_entity.type
_entity.pdbx_description
1 polymer ?
#
loop_
_entity_poly.entity_id
_entity_poly.type
_entity_poly.pdbx_seq_one_letter_code
_entity_poly.pdbx_strand_id
1 'polypeptide(L)' 'MEELVTISANLGTTEEPLIVHMGITTQACSLMSEMLEKEPEPVSNERWNKILFEASKKYPPEKNKR' A
#
# COMPACT_ATOMS: atom_id res chain seq x y z
N MET A 1 -18.78 -5.70 8.24
CA MET A 1 -18.44 -5.42 6.85
C MET A 1 -17.02 -4.91 6.86
N GLU A 2 -16.14 -5.53 6.09
CA GLU A 2 -14.77 -5.05 5.92
C GLU A 2 -14.79 -3.69 5.21
N GLU A 3 -14.18 -2.67 5.81
CA GLU A 3 -14.07 -1.34 5.23
C GLU A 3 -12.79 -1.27 4.40
N LEU A 4 -12.97 -1.00 3.11
CA LEU A 4 -11.87 -0.90 2.14
C LEU A 4 -11.66 0.57 1.77
N VAL A 5 -10.39 0.97 1.71
CA VAL A 5 -9.97 2.27 1.17
C VAL A 5 -9.22 2.05 -0.14
N THR A 6 -9.41 2.97 -1.09
CA THR A 6 -8.72 2.92 -2.37
C THR A 6 -7.37 3.61 -2.25
N ILE A 7 -6.31 2.95 -2.69
CA ILE A 7 -4.96 3.51 -2.73
C ILE A 7 -4.35 3.33 -4.12
N SER A 8 -3.41 4.21 -4.46
CA SER A 8 -2.72 4.22 -5.75
C SER A 8 -1.29 3.72 -5.58
N ALA A 9 -0.90 2.65 -6.25
CA ALA A 9 0.48 2.16 -6.32
C ALA A 9 1.10 2.51 -7.67
N ASN A 10 2.38 2.88 -7.69
CA ASN A 10 3.10 3.14 -8.94
C ASN A 10 4.00 1.95 -9.26
N LEU A 11 3.51 1.03 -10.07
CA LEU A 11 4.20 -0.19 -10.46
C LEU A 11 4.77 0.01 -11.86
N GLY A 12 6.02 0.47 -12.00
CA GLY A 12 6.61 0.69 -13.32
C GLY A 12 8.01 1.25 -13.24
N THR A 13 8.65 1.43 -14.41
CA THR A 13 9.89 2.19 -14.49
C THR A 13 9.58 3.68 -14.51
N THR A 14 10.59 4.52 -14.30
CA THR A 14 10.42 5.99 -14.37
C THR A 14 9.98 6.45 -15.77
N GLU A 15 10.30 5.69 -16.81
CA GLU A 15 9.97 5.98 -18.21
C GLU A 15 8.55 5.52 -18.57
N GLU A 16 8.07 4.44 -17.95
CA GLU A 16 6.73 3.88 -18.17
C GLU A 16 6.06 3.57 -16.81
N PRO A 17 5.51 4.58 -16.13
CA PRO A 17 4.83 4.38 -14.87
C PRO A 17 3.46 3.74 -15.10
N LEU A 18 3.21 2.58 -14.49
CA LEU A 18 1.88 1.99 -14.42
C LEU A 18 1.28 2.27 -13.04
N ILE A 19 0.30 3.18 -13.02
CA ILE A 19 -0.44 3.54 -11.81
C ILE A 19 -1.61 2.57 -11.67
N VAL A 20 -1.66 1.87 -10.54
CA VAL A 20 -2.71 0.90 -10.22
C VAL A 20 -3.49 1.39 -9.02
N HIS A 21 -4.82 1.35 -9.12
CA HIS A 21 -5.71 1.62 -8.00
C HIS A 21 -6.18 0.31 -7.38
N MET A 22 -6.00 0.15 -6.08
CA MET A 22 -6.38 -1.07 -5.37
C MET A 22 -7.06 -0.78 -4.04
N GLY A 23 -8.03 -1.62 -3.68
CA GLY A 23 -8.69 -1.58 -2.38
C GLY A 23 -7.86 -2.31 -1.33
N ILE A 24 -7.48 -1.63 -0.25
CA ILE A 24 -6.84 -2.21 0.94
C ILE A 24 -7.75 -2.03 2.15
N THR A 25 -7.56 -2.85 3.19
CA THR A 25 -8.30 -2.70 4.44
C THR A 25 -7.93 -1.39 5.13
N THR A 26 -8.85 -0.80 5.91
CA THR A 26 -8.54 0.36 6.76
C THR A 26 -7.37 0.08 7.70
N GLN A 27 -7.27 -1.15 8.23
CA GLN A 27 -6.15 -1.60 9.07
C GLN A 27 -4.80 -1.61 8.32
N ALA A 28 -4.77 -2.08 7.08
CA ALA A 28 -3.57 -2.00 6.23
C ALA A 28 -3.19 -0.53 5.98
N CYS A 29 -4.17 0.34 5.72
CA CYS A 29 -3.92 1.76 5.51
C CYS A 29 -3.34 2.44 6.76
N SER A 30 -3.89 2.17 7.95
CA SER A 30 -3.36 2.71 9.20
C SER A 30 -1.93 2.26 9.46
N LEU A 31 -1.64 0.96 9.30
CA LEU A 31 -0.28 0.44 9.46
C LEU A 31 0.69 1.04 8.44
N MET A 32 0.25 1.21 7.20
CA MET A 32 1.05 1.84 6.16
C MET A 32 1.43 3.29 6.53
N SER A 33 0.49 4.08 7.05
CA SER A 33 0.77 5.44 7.53
C SER A 33 1.80 5.43 8.67
N GLU A 34 1.64 4.55 9.67
CA GLU A 34 2.61 4.42 10.78
C GLU A 34 4.02 4.02 10.32
N MET A 35 4.12 3.23 9.24
CA MET A 35 5.40 2.83 8.65
C MET A 35 6.02 3.99 7.87
N LEU A 36 5.23 4.74 7.10
CA LEU A 36 5.69 5.89 6.33
C LEU A 36 6.18 7.03 7.23
N GLU A 37 5.55 7.28 8.37
CA GLU A 37 5.99 8.28 9.35
C GLU A 37 7.40 8.02 9.91
N LYS A 38 7.89 6.78 9.80
CA LYS A 38 9.23 6.39 10.27
C LYS A 38 10.29 6.45 9.17
N GLU A 39 9.89 6.71 7.92
CA GLU A 39 10.81 6.81 6.79
C GLU A 39 11.35 8.23 6.64
N PRO A 40 12.61 8.41 6.22
CA PRO A 40 13.13 9.72 5.86
C PRO A 40 12.44 10.24 4.58
N GLU A 41 12.07 11.53 4.58
CA GLU A 41 11.49 12.18 3.41
C GLU A 41 12.58 12.69 2.43
N PRO A 42 12.38 12.59 1.10
CA PRO A 42 11.22 12.00 0.43
C PRO A 42 11.29 10.47 0.34
N VAL A 43 10.14 9.81 0.52
CA VAL A 43 10.02 8.35 0.35
C VAL A 43 9.99 7.99 -1.13
N SER A 44 10.86 7.07 -1.57
CA SER A 44 10.87 6.61 -2.96
C SER A 44 9.63 5.78 -3.30
N ASN A 45 9.19 5.78 -4.55
CA ASN A 45 8.05 4.97 -5.01
C ASN A 45 8.24 3.48 -4.70
N GLU A 46 9.46 2.96 -4.87
CA GLU A 46 9.79 1.58 -4.55
C GLU A 46 9.57 1.28 -3.06
N ARG A 47 10.05 2.17 -2.18
CA ARG A 47 9.89 2.02 -0.73
C ARG A 47 8.43 2.13 -0.33
N TRP A 48 7.70 3.09 -0.88
CA TRP A 48 6.28 3.30 -0.66
C TRP A 48 5.47 2.05 -1.05
N ASN A 49 5.72 1.49 -2.23
CA ASN A 49 5.05 0.26 -2.69
C ASN A 49 5.37 -0.93 -1.78
N LYS A 50 6.63 -1.07 -1.35
CA LYS A 50 7.03 -2.14 -0.44
C LYS A 50 6.26 -2.07 0.89
N ILE A 51 6.14 -0.87 1.46
CA ILE A 51 5.35 -0.64 2.68
C ILE A 51 3.88 -0.99 2.46
N LEU A 52 3.28 -0.55 1.34
CA LEU A 52 1.91 -0.89 0.97
C LEU A 52 1.70 -2.41 0.93
N PHE A 53 2.59 -3.16 0.26
CA PHE A 53 2.47 -4.60 0.14
C PHE A 53 2.67 -5.31 1.49
N GLU A 54 3.61 -4.85 2.32
CA GLU A 54 3.82 -5.39 3.66
C GLU A 54 2.60 -5.19 4.57
N ALA A 55 2.01 -3.98 4.57
CA ALA A 55 0.81 -3.69 5.34
C ALA A 55 -0.40 -4.48 4.85
N SER A 56 -0.59 -4.58 3.53
CA SER A 56 -1.67 -5.35 2.90
C SER A 56 -1.54 -6.85 3.14
N LYS A 57 -0.32 -7.38 3.23
CA LYS A 57 -0.07 -8.78 3.56
C LYS A 57 -0.41 -9.09 5.02
N LYS A 58 -0.18 -8.15 5.94
CA LYS A 58 -0.50 -8.30 7.36
C LYS A 58 -2.00 -8.19 7.63
N TYR A 59 -2.69 -7.32 6.90
CA TYR A 59 -4.14 -7.14 6.98
C TYR A 59 -4.81 -7.37 5.62
N PRO A 60 -4.81 -8.62 5.13
CA PRO A 60 -5.39 -8.94 3.84
C PRO A 60 -6.91 -8.78 3.88
N PRO A 61 -7.53 -8.35 2.76
CA PRO A 61 -8.99 -8.36 2.63
C PRO A 61 -9.58 -9.73 2.93
N GLU A 62 -10.81 -9.81 3.44
CA GLU A 62 -11.52 -11.05 3.77
C GLU A 62 -11.53 -12.03 2.59
N LYS A 63 -11.74 -11.55 1.37
CA LYS A 63 -11.67 -12.34 0.13
C LYS A 63 -10.30 -12.99 -0.15
N ASN A 64 -9.25 -12.49 0.49
CA ASN A 64 -7.86 -12.92 0.32
C ASN A 64 -7.31 -13.68 1.55
N LYS A 65 -8.10 -13.85 2.62
CA LYS A 65 -7.77 -14.71 3.76
C LYS A 65 -7.95 -16.17 3.33
N ARG A 66 -6.94 -16.74 2.69
CA ARG A 66 -6.85 -18.17 2.36
C ARG A 66 -5.86 -18.86 3.29
#